data_AF-R9K4I8-F1
#
_entry.id   AF-R9K4I8-F1
#
_cell.length_a   1.000
_cell.length_b   1.000
_cell.length_c   1.000
_cell.angle_alpha   90.00
_cell.angle_beta   90.00
_cell.angle_gamma   90.00
#
_symmetry.space_group_name_H-M   'P 1'
#
loop_
_entity.id
_entity.type
_entity.pdbx_description
1 polymer ?
#
loop_
_entity_poly.entity_id
_entity_poly.type
_entity_poly.pdbx_seq_one_letter_code
_entity_poly.pdbx_strand_id
1 'polypeptide(L)'
;MTTKQRAYLKSLAMTMDPIFQIGKSSMTPGLTQAIAEALDARELIKISVLQNCADDPRELAALVAERTRSEVVQVIGKKIVLYKEGKDKKKQIEWPSSPRHSKKDPSGSRSSGSGKA
;
A
#
# COMPACT_ATOMS: atom_id res chain seq x y z
N MET A 1 -9.04 6.21 2.98
CA MET A 1 -8.10 6.04 4.13
C MET A 1 -8.47 6.86 5.37
N THR A 2 -8.03 6.42 6.57
CA THR A 2 -8.02 7.26 7.79
C THR A 2 -6.73 8.11 7.89
N THR A 3 -6.76 9.19 8.67
CA THR A 3 -5.62 10.13 8.79
C THR A 3 -4.36 9.49 9.38
N LYS A 4 -4.51 8.59 10.37
CA LYS A 4 -3.38 7.87 10.99
C LYS A 4 -2.71 6.91 10.01
N GLN A 5 -3.53 6.22 9.22
CA GLN A 5 -3.07 5.33 8.17
C GLN A 5 -2.28 6.11 7.10
N ARG A 6 -2.77 7.29 6.71
CA ARG A 6 -2.05 8.16 5.77
C ARG A 6 -0.68 8.59 6.27
N ALA A 7 -0.58 8.97 7.54
CA ALA A 7 0.69 9.34 8.14
C ALA A 7 1.69 8.17 8.16
N TYR A 8 1.21 6.96 8.45
CA TYR A 8 2.04 5.76 8.44
C TYR A 8 2.57 5.40 7.05
N LEU A 9 1.68 5.34 6.04
CA LEU A 9 2.09 5.11 4.65
C LEU A 9 3.03 6.19 4.13
N LYS A 10 2.83 7.44 4.54
CA LYS A 10 3.74 8.54 4.21
C LYS A 10 5.14 8.33 4.79
N SER A 11 5.23 7.87 6.04
CA SER A 11 6.52 7.56 6.68
C SER A 11 7.25 6.42 5.96
N LEU A 12 6.53 5.32 5.66
CA LEU A 12 7.07 4.20 4.89
C LEU A 12 7.52 4.65 3.49
N ALA A 13 6.69 5.46 2.83
CA ALA A 13 7.04 5.96 1.52
C ALA A 13 8.27 6.85 1.55
N MET A 14 8.59 7.59 2.63
CA MET A 14 9.79 8.44 2.66
C MET A 14 11.09 7.64 2.52
N THR A 15 11.18 6.43 3.08
CA THR A 15 12.37 5.57 3.02
C THR A 15 12.45 4.72 1.76
N MET A 16 11.36 4.60 1.01
CA MET A 16 11.32 3.82 -0.24
C MET A 16 11.90 4.59 -1.42
N ASP A 17 12.59 3.91 -2.33
CA ASP A 17 12.98 4.51 -3.60
C ASP A 17 11.88 4.41 -4.66
N PRO A 18 11.80 5.40 -5.58
CA PRO A 18 10.88 5.33 -6.70
C PRO A 18 11.27 4.16 -7.61
N ILE A 19 10.34 3.24 -7.83
CA ILE A 19 10.55 2.07 -8.71
C ILE A 19 10.09 2.32 -10.14
N PHE A 20 9.25 3.35 -10.34
CA PHE A 20 8.81 3.78 -11.67
C PHE A 20 9.18 5.23 -11.93
N GLN A 21 9.36 5.56 -13.19
CA GLN A 21 9.63 6.91 -13.63
C GLN A 21 8.75 7.32 -14.82
N ILE A 22 8.17 8.51 -14.74
CA ILE A 22 7.32 9.10 -15.78
C ILE A 22 8.11 10.19 -16.51
N GLY A 23 8.26 10.04 -17.82
CA GLY A 23 8.96 10.97 -18.71
C GLY A 23 8.03 11.84 -19.56
N LYS A 24 8.47 12.21 -20.77
CA LYS A 24 7.65 12.94 -21.76
C LYS A 24 6.44 12.16 -22.26
N SER A 25 6.52 10.83 -22.27
CA SER A 25 5.42 9.94 -22.69
C SER A 25 4.57 9.56 -21.47
N SER A 26 4.04 10.58 -20.78
CA SER A 26 3.55 10.58 -19.40
C SER A 26 2.86 9.27 -18.96
N MET A 27 1.91 8.78 -19.76
CA MET A 27 1.24 7.51 -19.50
C MET A 27 1.11 6.67 -20.76
N THR A 28 1.84 5.56 -20.78
CA THR A 28 1.60 4.48 -21.74
C THR A 28 0.75 3.39 -21.10
N PRO A 29 0.00 2.60 -21.90
CA PRO A 29 -0.74 1.46 -21.39
C PRO A 29 0.15 0.45 -20.66
N GLY A 30 1.35 0.19 -21.19
CA GLY A 30 2.32 -0.71 -20.57
C GLY A 30 2.82 -0.23 -19.21
N LEU A 31 3.09 1.08 -19.06
CA LEU A 31 3.46 1.65 -17.76
C LEU A 31 2.31 1.56 -16.76
N THR A 32 1.09 1.86 -17.19
CA THR A 32 -0.11 1.78 -16.34
C THR A 32 -0.32 0.37 -15.81
N GLN A 33 -0.14 -0.63 -16.68
CA GLN A 33 -0.26 -2.04 -16.33
C GLN A 33 0.84 -2.48 -15.35
N ALA A 34 2.09 -2.11 -15.61
CA ALA A 34 3.22 -2.41 -14.71
C ALA A 34 3.04 -1.77 -13.33
N ILE A 35 2.53 -0.53 -13.26
CA ILE A 35 2.18 0.15 -12.00
C ILE A 35 1.09 -0.63 -11.27
N ALA A 36 0.04 -1.08 -11.97
CA ALA A 36 -1.05 -1.85 -11.38
C ALA A 36 -0.56 -3.19 -10.79
N GLU A 37 0.28 -3.92 -11.52
CA GLU A 37 0.88 -5.18 -11.06
C GLU A 37 1.80 -4.98 -9.84
N ALA A 38 2.62 -3.93 -9.88
CA ALA A 38 3.49 -3.61 -8.76
C ALA A 38 2.71 -3.17 -7.51
N LEU A 39 1.61 -2.44 -7.69
CA LEU A 39 0.69 -2.10 -6.61
C LEU A 39 0.04 -3.36 -6.02
N ASP A 40 -0.36 -4.32 -6.85
CA ASP A 40 -0.92 -5.59 -6.37
C ASP A 40 0.11 -6.44 -5.62
N ALA A 41 1.39 -6.38 -6.00
CA ALA A 41 2.47 -7.12 -5.34
C ALA A 41 3.01 -6.47 -4.06
N ARG A 42 3.09 -5.13 -4.02
CA ARG A 42 3.78 -4.38 -2.95
C ARG A 42 2.86 -3.54 -2.08
N GLU A 43 1.61 -3.33 -2.49
CA GLU A 43 0.59 -2.49 -1.86
C GLU A 43 0.93 -0.98 -1.82
N LEU A 44 2.20 -0.60 -1.69
CA LEU A 44 2.71 0.76 -1.69
C LEU A 44 3.82 0.90 -2.72
N ILE A 45 3.75 1.92 -3.57
CA ILE A 45 4.81 2.22 -4.53
C ILE A 45 5.10 3.72 -4.57
N LYS A 46 6.32 4.06 -5.00
CA LYS A 46 6.74 5.41 -5.28
C LYS A 46 7.10 5.54 -6.76
N ILE A 47 6.65 6.63 -7.37
CA ILE A 47 6.86 6.98 -8.78
C ILE A 47 7.57 8.33 -8.83
N SER A 48 8.58 8.46 -9.69
CA SER A 48 9.28 9.71 -9.94
C SER A 48 8.81 10.33 -11.26
N VAL A 49 8.54 11.61 -11.29
CA VAL A 49 8.18 12.37 -12.49
C VAL A 49 9.42 13.13 -12.95
N LEU A 50 9.82 12.96 -14.19
CA LEU A 50 10.94 13.67 -14.78
C LEU A 50 10.60 15.13 -15.01
N GLN A 51 11.63 15.97 -15.02
CA GLN A 51 11.51 17.41 -15.22
C GLN A 51 11.00 17.80 -16.60
N ASN A 52 11.02 16.87 -17.55
CA ASN A 52 10.52 17.04 -18.91
C ASN A 52 9.03 16.71 -19.06
N CYS A 53 8.36 16.30 -17.99
CA CYS A 53 6.91 16.11 -17.97
C CYS A 53 6.25 17.49 -17.82
N ALA A 54 5.40 17.86 -18.77
CA ALA A 54 4.63 19.10 -18.74
C ALA A 54 3.42 19.00 -17.80
N ASP A 55 2.97 17.77 -17.50
CA ASP A 55 1.81 17.52 -16.65
C ASP A 55 2.12 17.72 -15.17
N ASP A 56 1.11 18.19 -14.43
CA ASP A 56 1.18 18.39 -12.99
C ASP A 56 1.28 17.04 -12.25
N PRO A 57 2.26 16.84 -11.35
CA PRO A 57 2.41 15.59 -10.60
C PRO A 57 1.17 15.23 -9.78
N ARG A 58 0.35 16.21 -9.41
CA ARG A 58 -0.92 15.99 -8.69
C ARG A 58 -2.00 15.42 -9.61
N GLU A 59 -2.14 15.97 -10.81
CA GLU A 59 -3.09 15.48 -11.81
C GLU A 59 -2.68 14.09 -12.28
N LEU A 60 -1.39 13.91 -12.55
CA LEU A 60 -0.81 12.63 -12.92
C LEU A 60 -1.05 11.57 -11.83
N ALA A 61 -0.90 11.94 -10.55
CA ALA A 61 -1.20 11.05 -9.43
C ALA A 61 -2.68 10.63 -9.42
N ALA A 62 -3.61 11.59 -9.57
CA ALA A 62 -5.03 11.30 -9.59
C ALA A 62 -5.41 10.39 -10.76
N LEU A 63 -4.84 10.64 -11.93
CA LEU A 63 -5.13 9.93 -13.15
C LEU A 63 -4.53 8.50 -13.16
N VAL A 64 -3.32 8.32 -12.61
CA VAL A 64 -2.76 6.97 -12.38
C VAL A 64 -3.58 6.22 -11.31
N ALA A 65 -3.99 6.91 -10.25
CA ALA A 65 -4.79 6.34 -9.16
C ALA A 65 -6.14 5.82 -9.67
N GLU A 66 -6.83 6.61 -10.49
CA GLU A 66 -8.09 6.22 -11.12
C GLU A 66 -7.93 4.98 -12.02
N ARG A 67 -6.90 4.97 -12.87
CA ARG A 67 -6.63 3.86 -13.79
C ARG A 67 -6.24 2.57 -13.10
N THR A 68 -5.47 2.65 -12.02
CA THR A 68 -4.98 1.47 -11.29
C THR A 68 -5.88 1.07 -10.12
N ARG A 69 -6.95 1.85 -9.85
CA ARG A 69 -7.82 1.74 -8.68
C ARG A 69 -7.01 1.76 -7.38
N SER A 70 -6.11 2.73 -7.28
CA SER A 70 -5.28 3.00 -6.10
C SER A 70 -5.63 4.35 -5.47
N GLU A 71 -5.09 4.59 -4.29
CA GLU A 71 -5.31 5.81 -3.50
C GLU A 71 -4.01 6.64 -3.45
N VAL A 72 -4.13 7.95 -3.67
CA VAL A 72 -2.99 8.87 -3.62
C VAL A 72 -2.67 9.21 -2.17
N VAL A 73 -1.60 8.62 -1.65
CA VAL A 73 -1.15 8.89 -0.27
C VAL A 73 -0.58 10.30 -0.18
N GLN A 74 0.38 10.63 -1.04
CA GLN A 74 1.05 11.92 -1.04
C GLN A 74 1.73 12.20 -2.39
N VAL A 75 1.81 13.48 -2.73
CA VAL A 75 2.66 14.00 -3.80
C VAL A 75 3.73 14.90 -3.16
N ILE A 76 5.01 14.61 -3.43
CA ILE A 76 6.19 15.30 -2.88
C ILE A 76 6.99 15.87 -4.05
N GLY A 77 6.72 17.12 -4.42
CA GLY A 77 7.32 17.74 -5.61
C GLY A 77 7.01 16.92 -6.85
N LYS A 78 8.04 16.27 -7.41
CA LYS A 78 7.93 15.37 -8.56
C LYS A 78 7.84 13.88 -8.21
N LYS A 79 7.67 13.53 -6.94
CA LYS A 79 7.50 12.14 -6.50
C LYS A 79 6.04 11.90 -6.12
N ILE A 80 5.47 10.80 -6.59
CA ILE A 80 4.09 10.40 -6.33
C ILE A 80 4.12 9.12 -5.52
N VAL A 81 3.31 9.04 -4.47
CA VAL A 81 3.14 7.87 -3.63
C VAL A 81 1.72 7.36 -3.79
N LEU A 82 1.60 6.12 -4.25
CA LEU A 82 0.32 5.43 -4.47
C LEU A 82 0.24 4.21 -3.57
N TYR A 83 -0.94 3.98 -3.02
CA TYR A 83 -1.25 2.82 -2.21
C TYR A 83 -2.48 2.11 -2.76
N LYS A 84 -2.44 0.78 -2.81
CA LYS A 84 -3.57 -0.07 -3.17
C LYS A 84 -3.73 -1.12 -2.10
N GLU A 85 -4.94 -1.24 -1.55
CA GLU A 85 -5.23 -2.31 -0.61
C GLU A 85 -5.19 -3.66 -1.34
N GLY A 86 -4.28 -4.54 -0.93
CA GLY A 86 -4.22 -5.91 -1.45
C GLY A 86 -5.48 -6.69 -1.10
N LYS A 87 -5.91 -7.57 -2.00
CA LYS A 87 -7.07 -8.46 -1.76
C LYS A 87 -6.78 -9.60 -0.77
N ASP A 88 -5.52 -9.83 -0.44
CA ASP A 88 -5.08 -10.99 0.32
C ASP A 88 -5.05 -10.73 1.84
N LYS A 89 -5.41 -11.75 2.64
CA LYS A 89 -5.56 -11.65 4.11
C LYS A 89 -4.23 -11.43 4.85
N LYS A 90 -3.10 -11.38 4.13
CA LYS A 90 -1.78 -11.02 4.63
C LYS A 90 -1.50 -9.56 4.29
N LYS A 91 -2.11 -8.61 5.01
CA LYS A 91 -1.74 -7.20 4.91
C LYS A 91 -0.23 -7.11 5.20
N GLN A 92 0.61 -6.71 4.23
CA GLN A 92 2.05 -6.50 4.49
C GLN A 92 2.26 -5.27 5.37
N ILE A 93 1.33 -4.31 5.27
CA ILE A 93 1.34 -3.08 6.05
C ILE A 93 0.47 -3.26 7.29
N GLU A 94 1.10 -3.65 8.40
CA GLU A 94 0.47 -3.67 9.71
C GLU A 94 0.26 -2.24 10.23
N TRP A 95 -0.99 -1.88 10.47
CA TRP A 95 -1.35 -0.55 10.94
C TRP A 95 -1.03 -0.40 12.43
N PRO A 96 -0.39 0.71 12.87
CA PRO A 96 -0.03 0.93 14.27
C PRO A 96 -1.22 1.22 15.21
N SER A 97 -2.45 0.84 14.85
CA SER A 97 -3.58 0.93 15.77
C SER A 97 -4.70 -0.06 15.47
N SER A 98 -4.68 -1.19 16.19
CA SER A 98 -5.76 -1.48 17.14
C SER A 98 -5.22 -2.37 18.28
N PRO A 99 -5.39 -1.98 19.56
CA PRO A 99 -5.18 -2.90 20.66
C PRO A 99 -6.35 -3.90 20.65
N ARG A 100 -6.08 -5.14 20.21
CA ARG A 100 -6.75 -6.41 20.56
C ARG A 100 -6.73 -7.37 19.36
N HIS A 101 -5.78 -8.30 19.40
CA HIS A 101 -6.16 -9.70 19.27
C HIS A 101 -5.82 -10.41 20.57
N SER A 102 -6.63 -10.15 21.59
CA SER A 102 -6.95 -11.19 22.55
C SER A 102 -7.78 -12.23 21.79
N LYS A 103 -7.13 -13.24 21.23
CA LYS A 103 -7.64 -14.59 21.40
C LYS A 103 -6.78 -15.23 22.47
N LYS A 104 -7.22 -15.01 23.71
CA LYS A 104 -7.27 -16.09 24.67
C LYS A 104 -7.97 -17.25 23.95
N ASP A 105 -7.33 -18.40 23.82
CA ASP A 105 -8.02 -19.65 23.57
C ASP A 105 -8.49 -20.19 24.94
N PRO A 106 -9.78 -20.10 25.31
CA PRO A 106 -10.34 -20.95 26.32
C PRO A 106 -11.29 -21.93 25.64
N SER A 107 -10.80 -23.10 25.23
CA SER A 107 -11.63 -24.31 25.09
C SER A 107 -10.79 -25.53 24.75
N GLY A 108 -10.04 -26.00 25.74
CA GLY A 108 -9.74 -27.43 25.90
C GLY A 108 -10.61 -28.00 27.01
N SER A 109 -11.91 -28.10 26.79
CA SER A 109 -12.83 -28.77 27.71
C SER A 109 -12.66 -30.29 27.62
N ARG A 110 -12.35 -30.90 28.78
CA ARG A 110 -12.75 -32.24 29.24
C ARG A 110 -12.43 -33.44 28.33
N SER A 111 -11.67 -34.41 28.86
CA SER A 111 -12.26 -35.57 29.55
C SER A 111 -11.25 -36.67 29.91
N SER A 112 -11.43 -37.23 31.11
CA SER A 112 -11.29 -38.64 31.53
C SER A 112 -9.93 -39.35 31.63
N GLY A 113 -9.73 -40.02 32.78
CA GLY A 113 -8.81 -41.15 33.01
C GLY A 113 -8.11 -41.05 34.37
N SER A 114 -8.69 -41.51 35.49
CA SER A 114 -8.61 -42.88 36.04
C SER A 114 -7.21 -43.29 36.53
N GLY A 115 -7.11 -43.69 37.81
CA GLY A 115 -5.99 -44.42 38.42
C GLY A 115 -5.66 -43.94 39.84
N LYS A 116 -6.33 -44.40 40.89
CA LYS A 116 -5.95 -45.56 41.73
C LYS A 116 -4.45 -45.63 42.04
N ALA A 117 -4.08 -45.29 43.28
CA ALA A 117 -3.24 -46.10 44.20
C ALA A 117 -3.30 -45.46 45.59
#